data_AF-A0A250XUW0-F1
#
_entry.id   AF-A0A250XUW0-F1
#
_cell.length_a   1.000
_cell.length_b   1.000
_cell.length_c   1.000
_cell.angle_alpha   90.00
_cell.angle_beta   90.00
_cell.angle_gamma   90.00
#
_symmetry.space_group_name_H-M   'P 1'
#
loop_
_entity.id
_entity.type
_entity.pdbx_description
1 polymer ?
#
loop_
_entity_poly.entity_id
_entity_poly.type
_entity_poly.pdbx_seq_one_letter_code
_entity_poly.pdbx_strand_id
1 'polypeptide(L)'
;MATLACRVQFLDDTDPFNSTNFPEPSRPPLFTFREDLALGTQLAGVHRLLRAPHKLDDCALQLSHNGTYLDLEATLAEQRDELEGFQEDAGRGKKHSIILRTQLSVRVHACIGK
;
A
#
# COMPACT_ATOMS: atom_id res chain seq x y z
N MET A 1 16.13 -8.13 -14.06
CA MET A 1 15.83 -7.32 -12.87
C MET A 1 14.65 -7.98 -12.16
N ALA A 2 14.71 -8.14 -10.84
CA ALA A 2 13.63 -8.78 -10.06
C ALA A 2 12.45 -7.81 -9.91
N THR A 3 11.24 -8.35 -9.98
CA THR A 3 10.00 -7.57 -9.95
C THR A 3 8.92 -8.31 -9.18
N LEU A 4 8.16 -7.57 -8.38
CA LEU A 4 6.99 -8.06 -7.67
C LEU A 4 5.71 -7.58 -8.37
N ALA A 5 5.01 -8.49 -9.05
CA ALA A 5 3.67 -8.21 -9.55
C ALA A 5 2.61 -8.60 -8.51
N CYS A 6 1.87 -7.62 -8.00
CA CYS A 6 0.84 -7.84 -6.98
C CYS A 6 -0.38 -6.95 -7.19
N ARG A 7 -1.45 -7.25 -6.44
CA ARG A 7 -2.65 -6.42 -6.43
C ARG A 7 -2.39 -5.15 -5.61
N VAL A 8 -2.96 -4.05 -6.04
CA VAL A 8 -2.95 -2.80 -5.28
C VAL A 8 -4.38 -2.28 -5.08
N GLN A 9 -4.63 -1.67 -3.93
CA GLN A 9 -5.87 -0.98 -3.58
C GLN A 9 -5.53 0.26 -2.77
N PHE A 10 -6.49 1.14 -2.53
CA PHE A 10 -6.37 2.17 -1.50
C PHE A 10 -7.45 2.01 -0.43
N LEU A 11 -7.17 2.51 0.76
CA LEU A 11 -8.18 2.69 1.80
C LEU A 11 -8.37 4.18 2.03
N ASP A 12 -9.57 4.70 1.81
CA ASP A 12 -9.85 6.12 2.09
C ASP A 12 -9.96 6.36 3.59
N ASP A 13 -8.85 6.75 4.18
CA ASP A 13 -8.69 7.18 5.55
C ASP A 13 -8.10 8.59 5.64
N THR A 14 -8.35 9.41 4.61
CA THR A 14 -7.90 10.81 4.52
C THR A 14 -8.53 11.69 5.61
N ASP A 15 -9.78 11.42 5.96
CA ASP A 15 -10.42 11.88 7.19
C ASP A 15 -10.49 10.72 8.19
N PRO A 16 -9.73 10.75 9.30
CA PRO A 16 -9.77 9.69 10.31
C PRO A 16 -11.14 9.58 11.02
N PHE A 17 -12.02 10.59 10.92
CA PHE A 17 -13.36 10.58 11.50
C PHE A 17 -14.45 10.08 10.52
N ASN A 18 -14.11 9.89 9.25
CA ASN A 18 -15.02 9.42 8.21
C ASN A 18 -14.34 8.42 7.25
N SER A 19 -13.60 7.46 7.82
CA SER A 19 -12.85 6.47 7.04
C SER A 19 -13.74 5.31 6.57
N THR A 20 -13.41 4.72 5.41
CA THR A 20 -13.97 3.43 4.98
C THR A 20 -13.16 2.26 5.54
N ASN A 21 -13.80 1.10 5.70
CA ASN A 21 -13.14 -0.16 6.09
C ASN A 21 -12.83 -1.07 4.90
N PHE A 22 -13.32 -0.73 3.71
CA PHE A 22 -13.19 -1.57 2.52
C PHE A 22 -12.22 -0.93 1.53
N PRO A 23 -11.10 -1.59 1.20
CA PRO A 23 -10.20 -1.09 0.19
C PRO A 23 -10.83 -1.07 -1.20
N GLU A 24 -10.48 -0.06 -1.99
CA GLU A 24 -10.98 0.19 -3.34
C GLU A 24 -9.86 0.10 -4.39
N PRO A 25 -10.16 -0.29 -5.63
CA PRO A 25 -11.45 -0.79 -6.11
C PRO A 25 -11.68 -2.25 -5.68
N SER A 26 -12.95 -2.70 -5.67
CA SER A 26 -13.29 -4.09 -5.30
C SER A 26 -12.67 -5.16 -6.21
N ARG A 27 -12.27 -4.77 -7.43
CA ARG A 27 -11.45 -5.58 -8.34
C ARG A 27 -10.06 -4.97 -8.41
N PRO A 28 -9.12 -5.40 -7.56
CA PRO A 28 -7.82 -4.75 -7.45
C PRO A 28 -7.03 -4.88 -8.76
N PRO A 29 -6.53 -3.78 -9.34
CA PRO A 29 -5.61 -3.85 -10.46
C PRO A 29 -4.27 -4.46 -10.03
N LEU A 30 -3.51 -4.94 -11.01
CA LEU A 30 -2.13 -5.37 -10.80
C LEU A 30 -1.18 -4.20 -11.00
N PHE A 31 -0.16 -4.11 -10.15
CA PHE A 31 0.99 -3.24 -10.29
C PHE A 31 2.26 -4.09 -10.22
N THR A 32 3.27 -3.72 -11.00
CA THR A 32 4.57 -4.40 -11.02
C THR A 32 5.61 -3.47 -10.40
N PHE A 33 5.99 -3.77 -9.15
CA PHE A 33 7.08 -3.09 -8.48
C PHE A 33 8.41 -3.62 -8.98
N ARG A 34 9.37 -2.72 -9.14
CA ARG A 34 10.79 -3.07 -9.22
C ARG A 34 11.31 -3.31 -7.81
N GLU A 35 11.93 -4.47 -7.60
CA GLU A 35 12.43 -4.84 -6.27
C GLU A 35 13.72 -4.12 -5.89
N ASP A 36 14.41 -3.53 -6.87
CA ASP A 36 15.69 -2.84 -6.73
C ASP A 36 15.57 -1.30 -6.67
N LEU A 37 14.35 -0.76 -6.61
CA LEU A 37 14.09 0.66 -6.45
C LEU A 37 13.33 0.93 -5.15
N ALA A 38 13.66 2.04 -4.49
CA ALA A 38 12.97 2.49 -3.29
C ALA A 38 11.47 2.66 -3.58
N LEU A 39 10.61 2.22 -2.65
CA LEU A 39 9.17 2.18 -2.84
C LEU A 39 8.56 3.58 -3.08
N GLY A 40 9.08 4.61 -2.42
CA GLY A 40 8.66 6.00 -2.57
C GLY A 40 8.79 6.49 -4.03
N THR A 41 9.82 6.05 -4.75
CA THR A 41 10.01 6.42 -6.17
C THR A 41 8.93 5.84 -7.10
N GLN A 42 8.24 4.79 -6.66
CA GLN A 42 7.21 4.08 -7.41
C GLN A 42 5.79 4.46 -6.97
N LEU A 43 5.65 5.14 -5.82
CA LEU A 43 4.38 5.47 -5.18
C LEU A 43 3.46 6.29 -6.08
N ALA A 44 4.00 7.27 -6.82
CA ALA A 44 3.24 8.08 -7.77
C ALA A 44 2.55 7.22 -8.86
N GLY A 45 3.17 6.11 -9.26
CA GLY A 45 2.60 5.17 -10.21
C GLY A 45 1.41 4.42 -9.63
N VAL A 46 1.52 3.95 -8.40
CA VAL A 46 0.44 3.27 -7.66
C VAL A 46 -0.73 4.22 -7.41
N HIS A 47 -0.44 5.41 -6.91
CA HIS A 47 -1.42 6.47 -6.64
C HIS A 47 -2.24 6.80 -7.89
N ARG A 48 -1.56 7.05 -9.03
CA ARG A 48 -2.21 7.34 -10.31
C ARG A 48 -3.05 6.18 -10.84
N LEU A 49 -2.56 4.94 -10.73
CA LEU A 49 -3.28 3.75 -11.15
C LEU A 49 -4.60 3.60 -10.39
N LEU A 50 -4.55 3.84 -9.08
CA LEU A 50 -5.69 3.73 -8.19
C LEU A 50 -6.63 4.93 -8.24
N ARG A 51 -6.16 6.08 -8.76
CA ARG A 51 -6.85 7.37 -8.66
C ARG A 51 -7.20 7.70 -7.20
N ALA A 52 -6.25 7.41 -6.30
CA ALA A 52 -6.47 7.55 -4.87
C ALA A 52 -6.71 9.03 -4.50
N PRO A 53 -7.62 9.32 -3.57
CA PRO A 53 -7.96 10.70 -3.17
C PRO A 53 -6.88 11.35 -2.30
N HIS A 54 -5.95 10.56 -1.75
CA HIS A 54 -4.86 11.01 -0.88
C HIS A 54 -3.97 12.06 -1.56
N LYS A 55 -3.40 12.96 -0.77
CA LYS A 55 -2.21 13.71 -1.18
C LYS A 55 -1.04 12.74 -1.23
N LEU A 56 -0.21 12.83 -2.27
CA LEU A 56 0.87 11.87 -2.50
C LEU A 56 1.86 11.84 -1.32
N ASP A 57 2.22 13.00 -0.78
CA ASP A 57 3.19 13.13 0.32
C ASP A 57 2.68 12.57 1.66
N ASP A 58 1.36 12.39 1.78
CA ASP A 58 0.71 11.85 2.98
C ASP A 58 0.49 10.32 2.87
N CYS A 59 0.90 9.70 1.76
CA CYS A 59 0.66 8.29 1.49
C CYS A 59 1.67 7.38 2.20
N ALA A 60 1.20 6.17 2.51
CA ALA A 60 1.96 5.02 2.98
C ALA A 60 1.49 3.76 2.23
N LEU A 61 2.31 2.71 2.26
CA LEU A 61 1.95 1.39 1.74
C LEU A 61 1.86 0.38 2.89
N GLN A 62 0.78 -0.40 2.92
CA GLN A 62 0.52 -1.42 3.93
C GLN A 62 0.21 -2.77 3.28
N LEU A 63 0.75 -3.85 3.82
CA LEU A 63 0.43 -5.20 3.36
C LEU A 63 -0.93 -5.65 3.91
N SER A 64 -1.83 -6.09 3.03
CA SER A 64 -3.20 -6.45 3.42
C SER A 64 -3.32 -7.71 4.27
N HIS A 65 -2.27 -8.54 4.33
CA HIS A 65 -2.32 -9.87 4.94
C HIS A 65 -1.94 -9.88 6.43
N ASN A 66 -1.00 -9.01 6.82
CA ASN A 66 -0.48 -8.92 8.18
C ASN A 66 -0.54 -7.48 8.75
N GLY A 67 -0.87 -6.48 7.94
CA GLY A 67 -0.97 -5.09 8.38
C GLY A 67 0.36 -4.35 8.50
N THR A 68 1.48 -4.95 8.10
CA THR A 68 2.79 -4.31 8.09
C THR A 68 2.80 -3.08 7.18
N TYR A 69 3.38 -1.98 7.66
CA TYR A 69 3.68 -0.80 6.85
C TYR A 69 5.07 -0.96 6.23
N LEU A 70 5.15 -0.77 4.92
CA LEU A 70 6.40 -0.83 4.19
C LEU A 70 7.16 0.50 4.33
N ASP A 71 8.48 0.41 4.38
CA ASP A 71 9.36 1.57 4.36
C ASP A 71 9.48 2.09 2.91
N LEU A 72 9.07 3.34 2.71
CA LEU A 72 9.11 3.99 1.40
C LEU A 72 10.52 4.38 0.97
N GLU A 73 11.45 4.57 1.91
CA GLU A 73 12.84 4.90 1.61
C GLU A 73 13.66 3.68 1.22
N ALA A 74 13.18 2.48 1.56
CA ALA A 74 13.81 1.21 1.23
C ALA A 74 13.24 0.56 -0.05
N THR A 75 14.04 -0.32 -0.65
CA THR A 75 13.63 -1.21 -1.73
C THR A 75 12.83 -2.40 -1.20
N LEU A 76 12.11 -3.13 -2.05
CA LEU A 76 11.45 -4.39 -1.63
C LEU A 76 12.48 -5.49 -1.32
N ALA A 77 13.63 -5.49 -2.00
CA ALA A 77 14.69 -6.46 -1.76
C ALA A 77 15.29 -6.32 -0.35
N GLU A 78 15.40 -5.10 0.17
CA GLU A 78 15.91 -4.80 1.51
C GLU A 78 14.95 -5.16 2.64
N GLN A 79 13.64 -5.20 2.37
CA GLN A 79 12.59 -5.50 3.35
C GLN A 79 11.81 -6.78 3.00
N ARG A 80 12.49 -7.77 2.40
CA ARG A 80 11.86 -8.99 1.90
C ARG A 80 11.21 -9.85 2.99
N ASP A 81 11.74 -9.81 4.20
CA ASP A 81 11.19 -10.57 5.34
C ASP A 81 9.77 -10.13 5.68
N GLU A 82 9.42 -8.86 5.45
CA GLU A 82 8.06 -8.33 5.64
C GLU A 82 7.04 -8.93 4.65
N LEU A 83 7.51 -9.48 3.52
CA LEU A 83 6.71 -10.08 2.46
C LEU A 83 6.57 -11.60 2.60
N GLU A 84 7.09 -12.22 3.67
CA GLU A 84 6.92 -13.64 3.93
C GLU A 84 5.42 -14.01 3.94
N GLY A 85 5.04 -15.06 3.22
CA GLY A 85 3.63 -15.45 3.07
C GLY A 85 2.78 -14.56 2.13
N PHE A 86 3.28 -13.43 1.63
CA PHE A 86 2.48 -12.51 0.80
C PHE A 86 2.05 -13.10 -0.55
N GLN A 87 2.83 -14.02 -1.12
CA GLN A 87 2.54 -14.67 -2.41
C GLN A 87 2.26 -16.17 -2.31
N GLU A 88 2.42 -16.78 -1.13
CA GLU A 88 2.43 -18.24 -0.97
C GLU A 88 1.06 -18.90 -1.20
N ASP A 89 -0.03 -18.14 -1.17
CA ASP A 89 -1.41 -18.65 -1.23
C ASP A 89 -2.12 -18.48 -2.60
N ALA A 90 -1.34 -18.49 -3.69
CA ALA A 90 -1.86 -18.31 -5.06
C ALA A 90 -2.87 -19.40 -5.52
N GLY A 91 -3.05 -20.48 -4.74
CA GLY A 91 -3.91 -21.62 -5.06
C GLY A 91 -5.37 -21.55 -4.57
N ARG A 92 -5.75 -20.63 -3.66
CA ARG A 92 -7.09 -20.63 -3.02
C ARG A 92 -7.87 -19.31 -3.05
N GLY A 93 -7.59 -18.45 -4.03
CA GLY A 93 -8.55 -17.44 -4.50
C GLY A 93 -8.47 -16.04 -3.86
N LYS A 94 -7.79 -15.85 -2.73
CA LYS A 94 -7.51 -14.51 -2.18
C LYS A 94 -6.03 -14.14 -2.33
N LYS A 95 -5.66 -13.56 -3.47
CA LYS A 95 -4.35 -12.90 -3.58
C LYS A 95 -4.35 -11.66 -2.70
N HIS A 96 -3.36 -11.55 -1.83
CA HIS A 96 -3.09 -10.37 -1.02
C HIS A 96 -2.79 -9.14 -1.89
N SER A 97 -2.87 -7.97 -1.28
CA SER A 97 -2.67 -6.68 -1.94
C SER A 97 -1.81 -5.75 -1.10
N ILE A 98 -1.18 -4.80 -1.76
CA ILE A 98 -0.56 -3.64 -1.12
C ILE A 98 -1.59 -2.52 -1.11
N ILE A 99 -1.86 -1.99 0.07
CA ILE A 99 -2.85 -0.95 0.32
C ILE A 99 -2.15 0.40 0.41
N LEU A 100 -2.47 1.32 -0.50
CA LEU A 100 -2.16 2.74 -0.36
C LEU A 100 -3.12 3.37 0.64
N ARG A 101 -2.59 4.05 1.65
CA ARG A 101 -3.40 4.71 2.67
C ARG A 101 -2.66 5.91 3.27
N THR A 102 -3.31 6.65 4.16
CA THR A 102 -2.70 7.78 4.85
C THR A 102 -1.69 7.29 5.89
N GLN A 103 -0.52 7.96 5.94
CA GLN A 103 0.48 7.73 6.99
C GLN A 103 -0.14 7.82 8.38
N LEU A 104 0.33 6.95 9.29
CA LEU A 104 -0.16 6.93 10.66
C LEU A 104 0.07 8.26 11.36
N SER A 105 1.25 8.87 11.18
CA SER A 105 1.59 10.19 11.70
C SER A 105 0.58 11.24 11.25
N VAL A 106 0.28 11.33 9.95
CA VAL A 106 -0.68 12.30 9.39
C VAL A 106 -2.07 12.11 10.01
N ARG A 107 -2.52 10.87 10.16
CA ARG A 107 -3.81 10.57 10.82
C ARG A 107 -3.83 10.97 12.30
N VAL A 108 -2.75 10.71 13.05
CA VAL A 108 -2.63 11.15 14.45
C VAL A 108 -2.69 12.67 14.55
N HIS A 109 -1.97 13.40 13.67
CA HIS A 109 -2.01 14.86 13.64
C HIS A 109 -3.43 15.39 13.37
N ALA A 110 -4.15 14.78 12.43
CA ALA A 110 -5.54 15.13 12.15
C ALA A 110 -6.48 14.84 13.34
N CYS A 111 -6.24 13.76 14.09
CA CYS A 111 -7.01 13.43 15.28
C CYS A 111 -6.79 14.43 16.43
N ILE A 112 -5.54 14.82 16.71
CA ILE A 112 -5.22 15.74 17.82
C ILE A 112 -5.48 17.21 17.47
N GLY A 113 -5.61 17.55 16.19
CA GLY A 113 -5.87 18.90 15.70
C GLY A 113 -7.34 19.32 15.76
N LYS A 114 -8.25 18.42 16.14
CA LYS A 114 -9.64 18.72 16.50
C LYS A 114 -9.81 18.83 18.00
#